data_AF-A0A8T2KI69-F1
#
_entry.id   AF-A0A8T2KI69-F1
#
_cell.length_a   1.000
_cell.length_b   1.000
_cell.length_c   1.000
_cell.angle_alpha   90.00
_cell.angle_beta   90.00
_cell.angle_gamma   90.00
#
_symmetry.space_group_name_H-M   'P 1'
#
loop_
_entity.id
_entity.type
_entity.pdbx_description
1 polymer ?
#
loop_
_entity_poly.entity_id
_entity_poly.type
_entity_poly.pdbx_seq_one_letter_code
_entity_poly.pdbx_strand_id
1 'polypeptide(L)'
;MKPSLVVISLSTALSLEPRLPGGRCKCLKQTNSAIRPNQLTRVEFFPPGRTCPKLECLVTLKNGSIVCVNPKAEWLKRLVAFFKEQSIKEKQVKNGTSPDKLNTPE
;
A
#
# COMPACT_ATOMS: atom_id res chain seq x y z
N MET A 1 8.21 4.47 62.11
CA MET A 1 7.29 3.92 61.09
C MET A 1 6.68 5.09 60.34
N LYS A 2 7.02 5.29 59.06
CA LYS A 2 6.47 6.36 58.22
C LYS A 2 5.84 5.70 57.00
N PRO A 3 4.53 5.78 56.76
CA PRO A 3 3.95 5.18 55.57
C PRO A 3 4.31 6.01 54.35
N SER A 4 4.94 5.38 53.36
CA SER A 4 5.15 5.97 52.03
C SER A 4 3.81 6.10 51.33
N LEU A 5 3.39 7.34 51.06
CA LEU A 5 2.23 7.63 50.24
C LEU A 5 2.62 7.43 48.77
N VAL A 6 2.18 6.33 48.15
CA VAL A 6 2.35 6.10 46.71
C VAL A 6 1.16 6.71 45.99
N VAL A 7 1.39 7.80 45.27
CA VAL A 7 0.36 8.45 44.44
C VAL A 7 0.36 7.76 43.07
N ILE A 8 -0.64 6.92 42.81
CA ILE A 8 -0.84 6.29 41.50
C ILE A 8 -1.58 7.28 40.61
N SER A 9 -0.85 7.99 39.75
CA SER A 9 -1.45 8.82 38.71
C SER A 9 -2.03 7.94 37.61
N LEU A 10 -3.33 7.66 37.68
CA LEU A 10 -4.09 7.08 36.56
C LEU A 10 -4.25 8.14 35.48
N SER A 11 -3.32 8.20 34.53
CA SER A 11 -3.50 8.97 33.30
C SER A 11 -4.66 8.36 32.52
N THR A 12 -5.85 8.93 32.65
CA THR A 12 -6.99 8.57 31.81
C THR A 12 -6.65 8.95 30.37
N ALA A 13 -6.38 7.95 29.53
CA ALA A 13 -6.26 8.17 28.09
C ALA A 13 -7.63 8.61 27.56
N LEU A 14 -7.83 9.91 27.38
CA LEU A 14 -9.01 10.43 26.70
C LEU A 14 -8.84 10.21 25.19
N SER A 15 -9.05 8.98 24.73
CA SER A 15 -9.26 8.72 23.31
C SER A 15 -10.65 9.21 22.92
N LEU A 16 -10.76 10.51 22.64
CA LEU A 16 -11.93 11.06 21.97
C LEU A 16 -11.82 10.72 20.47
N GLU A 17 -12.26 9.52 20.09
CA GLU A 17 -12.50 9.18 18.69
C GLU A 17 -14.01 9.12 18.47
N PRO A 18 -14.61 10.13 17.81
CA PRO A 18 -16.00 10.07 17.40
C PRO A 18 -16.20 8.92 16.40
N ARG A 19 -16.70 7.79 16.89
CA ARG A 19 -17.05 6.63 16.06
C ARG A 19 -18.44 6.86 15.45
N LEU A 20 -18.46 7.51 14.30
CA LEU A 20 -19.65 7.54 13.45
C LEU A 20 -19.88 6.18 12.76
N PRO A 21 -21.15 5.84 12.44
CA PRO A 21 -21.56 4.50 12.02
C PRO A 21 -21.14 4.24 10.57
N GLY A 22 -20.09 3.45 10.40
CA GLY A 22 -19.52 3.06 9.13
C GLY A 22 -18.15 2.46 9.40
N GLY A 23 -17.84 1.34 8.75
CA GLY A 23 -16.68 0.51 9.05
C GLY A 23 -15.35 1.23 9.36
N ARG A 24 -14.49 0.58 10.18
CA ARG A 24 -13.11 0.98 10.49
C ARG A 24 -12.19 0.87 9.25
N CYS A 25 -12.35 1.78 8.30
CA CYS A 25 -11.46 1.92 7.14
C CYS A 25 -10.04 2.36 7.56
N LYS A 26 -9.01 1.94 6.84
CA LYS A 26 -7.62 2.34 7.10
C LYS A 26 -7.34 3.78 6.69
N CYS A 27 -8.03 4.25 5.65
CA CYS A 27 -7.90 5.58 5.09
C CYS A 27 -9.04 6.48 5.54
N LEU A 28 -8.71 7.58 6.21
CA LEU A 28 -9.66 8.66 6.52
C LEU A 28 -9.88 9.60 5.33
N LYS A 29 -8.81 9.83 4.55
CA LYS A 29 -8.80 10.69 3.36
C LYS A 29 -8.02 10.01 2.24
N GLN A 30 -8.38 10.32 1.00
CA GLN A 30 -7.73 9.83 -0.20
C GLN A 30 -7.27 11.01 -1.06
N THR A 31 -6.12 10.88 -1.72
CA THR A 31 -5.66 11.87 -2.71
C THR A 31 -5.88 11.38 -4.14
N ASN A 32 -6.16 12.32 -5.04
CA ASN A 32 -6.17 12.09 -6.49
C ASN A 32 -4.85 12.51 -7.15
N SER A 33 -3.94 13.16 -6.42
CA SER A 33 -2.66 13.64 -6.94
C SER A 33 -1.82 12.49 -7.47
N ALA A 34 -1.29 12.65 -8.67
CA ALA A 34 -0.42 11.66 -9.28
C ALA A 34 0.91 11.57 -8.53
N ILE A 35 1.37 10.33 -8.32
CA ILE A 35 2.67 10.05 -7.70
C ILE A 35 3.58 9.48 -8.79
N ARG A 36 4.82 9.97 -8.86
CA ARG A 36 5.78 9.49 -9.85
C ARG A 36 6.09 8.01 -9.61
N PRO A 37 6.04 7.13 -10.63
CA PRO A 37 6.30 5.70 -10.47
C PRO A 37 7.64 5.39 -9.77
N ASN A 38 8.67 6.19 -10.05
CA ASN A 38 10.00 6.01 -9.44
C ASN A 38 10.05 6.34 -7.93
N GLN A 39 9.00 6.91 -7.34
CA GLN A 39 8.88 7.14 -5.90
C GLN A 39 8.11 6.03 -5.19
N LEU A 40 7.46 5.12 -5.94
CA LEU A 40 6.64 4.06 -5.39
C LEU A 40 7.52 2.88 -4.97
N THR A 41 7.19 2.29 -3.83
CA THR A 41 7.80 1.06 -3.32
C THR A 41 6.79 -0.07 -3.31
N ARG A 42 5.57 0.20 -2.84
CA ARG A 42 4.50 -0.80 -2.74
C ARG A 42 3.14 -0.17 -3.01
N VAL A 43 2.28 -0.91 -3.69
CA VAL A 43 0.87 -0.55 -3.90
C VAL A 43 0.02 -1.70 -3.41
N GLU A 44 -0.88 -1.43 -2.47
CA GLU A 44 -1.76 -2.42 -1.85
C GLU A 44 -3.21 -2.00 -2.01
N PHE A 45 -4.05 -2.92 -2.51
CA PHE A 45 -5.48 -2.73 -2.64
C PHE A 45 -6.19 -3.54 -1.55
N PHE A 46 -7.06 -2.88 -0.78
CA PHE A 46 -7.91 -3.51 0.22
C PHE A 46 -9.36 -3.49 -0.27
N PRO A 47 -9.93 -4.65 -0.64
CA PRO A 47 -11.28 -4.70 -1.17
C PRO A 47 -12.32 -4.31 -0.11
N PRO A 48 -13.51 -3.86 -0.54
CA PRO A 48 -14.60 -3.59 0.38
C PRO A 48 -15.00 -4.86 1.13
N GLY A 49 -15.29 -4.72 2.43
CA GLY A 49 -15.68 -5.81 3.31
C GLY A 49 -16.55 -5.33 4.46
N ARG A 50 -16.85 -6.23 5.42
CA ARG A 50 -17.70 -5.92 6.58
C ARG A 50 -17.16 -4.78 7.43
N THR A 51 -15.83 -4.69 7.54
CA THR A 51 -15.14 -3.68 8.35
C THR A 51 -14.90 -2.38 7.60
N CYS A 52 -14.95 -2.33 6.28
CA CYS A 52 -14.85 -1.09 5.52
C CYS A 52 -15.57 -1.28 4.18
N PRO A 53 -16.67 -0.55 3.90
CA PRO A 53 -17.44 -0.75 2.68
C PRO A 53 -16.77 -0.14 1.43
N LYS A 54 -15.61 0.50 1.58
CA LYS A 54 -14.89 1.20 0.51
C LYS A 54 -13.70 0.36 0.05
N LEU A 55 -13.41 0.42 -1.24
CA LEU A 55 -12.12 -0.01 -1.78
C LEU A 55 -11.06 1.02 -1.35
N GLU A 56 -9.96 0.53 -0.75
CA GLU A 56 -8.85 1.38 -0.34
C GLU A 56 -7.59 1.04 -1.13
N CYS A 57 -6.81 2.04 -1.52
CA CYS A 57 -5.50 1.86 -2.11
C CYS A 57 -4.47 2.57 -1.24
N LEU A 58 -3.54 1.81 -0.66
CA LEU A 58 -2.43 2.33 0.12
C LEU A 58 -1.16 2.22 -0.72
N VAL A 59 -0.44 3.33 -0.77
CA VAL A 59 0.79 3.47 -1.54
C VAL A 59 1.92 3.78 -0.58
N THR A 60 2.93 2.92 -0.55
CA THR A 60 4.17 3.15 0.20
C THR A 60 5.20 3.77 -0.72
N LEU A 61 5.74 4.93 -0.33
CA LEU A 61 6.78 5.64 -1.05
C LEU A 61 8.18 5.21 -0.59
N LYS A 62 9.21 5.50 -1.40
CA LYS A 62 10.62 5.18 -1.09
C LYS A 62 11.14 5.84 0.19
N ASN A 63 10.57 6.98 0.58
CA ASN A 63 10.88 7.64 1.85
C ASN A 63 10.16 7.00 3.06
N GLY A 64 9.45 5.88 2.85
CA GLY A 64 8.71 5.17 3.89
C GLY A 64 7.32 5.73 4.18
N SER A 65 6.91 6.84 3.56
CA SER A 65 5.57 7.39 3.82
C SER A 65 4.48 6.55 3.16
N ILE A 66 3.33 6.47 3.84
CA ILE A 66 2.14 5.77 3.36
C ILE A 66 1.10 6.81 2.97
N VAL A 67 0.62 6.72 1.73
CA VAL A 67 -0.36 7.63 1.16
C VAL A 67 -1.58 6.84 0.70
N CYS A 68 -2.76 7.25 1.17
CA CYS A 68 -4.03 6.73 0.69
C CYS A 68 -4.41 7.40 -0.63
N VAL A 69 -4.58 6.60 -1.68
CA VAL A 69 -4.92 7.07 -3.03
C VAL A 69 -6.35 6.66 -3.38
N ASN A 70 -7.05 7.51 -4.13
CA ASN A 70 -8.36 7.15 -4.66
C ASN A 70 -8.23 6.03 -5.70
N PRO A 71 -8.83 4.84 -5.50
CA PRO A 71 -8.74 3.74 -6.45
C PRO A 71 -9.35 4.05 -7.82
N LYS A 72 -10.18 5.09 -7.93
CA LYS A 72 -10.79 5.53 -9.19
C LYS A 72 -9.92 6.49 -10.00
N ALA A 73 -8.76 6.90 -9.50
CA ALA A 73 -7.89 7.83 -10.20
C ALA A 73 -7.30 7.22 -11.49
N GLU A 74 -7.40 7.95 -12.61
CA GLU A 74 -6.95 7.45 -13.93
C GLU A 74 -5.45 7.13 -13.99
N TRP A 75 -4.62 7.91 -13.29
CA TRP A 75 -3.18 7.63 -13.22
C TRP A 75 -2.87 6.31 -12.52
N LEU A 76 -3.68 5.90 -11.54
CA LEU A 76 -3.50 4.65 -10.82
C LEU A 76 -3.84 3.45 -11.73
N LYS A 77 -4.88 3.57 -12.55
CA LYS A 77 -5.21 2.55 -13.57
C LYS A 77 -4.06 2.37 -14.56
N ARG A 78 -3.48 3.48 -15.06
CA ARG A 78 -2.31 3.47 -15.94
C ARG A 78 -1.09 2.83 -15.26
N LEU A 79 -0.86 3.15 -13.99
CA LEU A 79 0.23 2.58 -13.20
C LEU A 79 0.11 1.05 -13.09
N VAL A 80 -1.08 0.55 -12.73
CA VAL A 80 -1.31 -0.90 -12.60
C VAL A 80 -1.16 -1.59 -13.96
N ALA A 81 -1.66 -0.99 -15.04
CA ALA A 81 -1.48 -1.51 -16.39
C ALA A 81 0.00 -1.61 -16.78
N PHE A 82 0.80 -0.58 -16.49
CA PHE A 82 2.24 -0.57 -16.74
C PHE A 82 2.95 -1.74 -16.04
N PHE A 83 2.67 -1.98 -14.76
CA PHE A 83 3.30 -3.09 -14.03
C PHE A 83 2.83 -4.46 -14.50
N LYS A 84 1.55 -4.61 -14.88
CA LYS A 84 1.01 -5.86 -15.44
C LYS A 84 1.78 -6.29 -16.69
N GLU A 85 2.17 -5.35 -17.53
CA GLU A 85 2.94 -5.60 -18.75
C GLU A 85 4.41 -5.97 -18.46
N GLN A 86 5.02 -5.41 -17.42
CA GLN A 86 6.38 -5.78 -17.00
C GLN A 86 6.47 -7.23 -16.52
N SER A 87 5.44 -7.70 -15.80
CA SER A 87 5.37 -9.08 -15.32
C SER A 87 5.20 -10.11 -16.45
N ILE A 88 4.72 -9.70 -17.63
CA ILE A 88 4.65 -10.54 -18.82
C ILE A 88 6.05 -10.71 -19.44
N LYS A 89 6.88 -9.66 -19.40
CA LYS A 89 8.27 -9.69 -19.92
C LYS A 89 9.18 -10.58 -19.06
N GLU A 90 9.09 -10.51 -17.73
CA GLU A 90 9.90 -11.38 -16.84
C GLU A 90 9.53 -12.87 -16.97
N LYS A 91 8.27 -13.21 -17.27
CA LYS A 91 7.86 -14.61 -17.47
C LYS A 91 8.41 -15.21 -18.77
N GLN A 92 8.58 -14.41 -19.82
CA GLN A 92 9.19 -14.86 -21.08
C GLN A 92 10.71 -15.09 -20.92
N VAL A 93 11.38 -14.34 -20.04
CA VAL A 93 12.81 -14.52 -19.75
C VAL A 93 13.10 -15.79 -18.93
N LYS A 94 12.17 -16.23 -18.06
CA LYS A 94 12.35 -17.43 -17.22
C LYS A 94 11.93 -18.75 -17.88
N ASN A 95 11.22 -18.69 -19.00
CA ASN A 95 10.87 -19.87 -19.81
C ASN A 95 11.91 -20.17 -20.91
N GLY A 96 13.02 -19.44 -20.96
CA GLY A 96 14.10 -19.65 -21.93
C GLY A 96 15.46 -19.80 -21.26
N THR A 97 15.82 -21.03 -20.87
CA THR A 97 17.21 -21.47 -20.64
C THR A 97 17.20 -22.97 -20.92
N SER A 98 17.89 -23.48 -21.95
CA SER A 98 19.35 -23.70 -22.01
C SER A 98 19.75 -24.27 -23.41
N PRO A 99 21.03 -24.57 -23.74
CA PRO A 99 22.18 -23.69 -24.00
C PRO A 99 22.83 -23.94 -25.41
N ASP A 100 23.78 -23.08 -25.77
CA ASP A 100 24.71 -23.04 -26.91
C ASP A 100 25.09 -24.33 -27.69
N LYS A 101 25.16 -24.21 -29.04
CA LYS A 101 26.34 -24.51 -29.91
C LYS A 101 26.17 -23.75 -31.23
N LEU A 102 26.88 -22.65 -31.46
CA LEU A 102 28.22 -22.55 -32.06
C LEU A 102 28.22 -22.58 -33.61
N ASN A 103 28.56 -21.41 -34.15
CA ASN A 103 29.11 -21.05 -35.46
C ASN A 103 28.19 -20.88 -36.69
N THR A 104 28.48 -19.74 -37.33
CA THR A 104 28.07 -19.09 -38.59
C THR A 104 28.52 -19.86 -39.85
N PRO A 105 28.45 -19.26 -41.06
CA PRO A 105 27.47 -19.43 -42.13
C PRO A 105 27.89 -20.43 -43.24
N GLU A 106 26.94 -20.90 -44.04
CA GLU A 106 27.07 -21.13 -45.51
C GLU A 106 25.69 -21.18 -46.16
#